data_AF-G0UWL2-F1
#
_entry.id   AF-G0UWL2-F1
#
_cell.length_a   1.000
_cell.length_b   1.000
_cell.length_c   1.000
_cell.angle_alpha   90.00
_cell.angle_beta   90.00
_cell.angle_gamma   90.00
#
_symmetry.space_group_name_H-M   'P 1'
#
loop_
_entity.id
_entity.type
_entity.pdbx_description
1 polymer ?
#
loop_
_entity_poly.entity_id
_entity_poly.type
_entity_poly.pdbx_seq_one_letter_code
_entity_poly.pdbx_strand_id
1 'polypeptide(L)'
;MESLLSTFDESSTRLRFLYEKARNLGEESGDTATKIDVLRVLHDCFVFHTDTLQDQIDALKTCEEQEVENIEEEVEELEKEFRLLSRIHQGCTSAGHPFPPLNGAPTVVYQTFTTRMTDLSAHLSVMREGMLHLLNLSPACLAKAQSIVSWLGVSDKAAWTMKERHLVSTWNALCEEARAASLALDGPVVEAAHRLLSEVMQLGSAVVSLVEGSALAAAERARGLDDLSNQQRRLVMWCRQQQANLDILREPPHIQEFCVSLVEYYVVMSENYRVILEKAEPYLSEEAVQEWLMEANEAWLHLQVKAIEQLRKTVFDVYPDSPLEEQVEGQAAFCLQLGTFLERLESTLTPRCEGASADCGQCVQLLDDCRGLLKVMVVYEKLSRKLLKLAEHLKVYREVYDCYRTAALLHVTYLSSSHDLLAEATRRKSEYRACVDELQTWAVKKVRCDPWCSILEKVRDIKDLLEKDQQLGKLNGEHSS
;
A
#
# COMPACT_ATOMS: atom_id res chain seq x y z
N MET A 1 -19.62 19.66 18.04
CA MET A 1 -20.60 20.72 17.71
C MET A 1 -22.05 20.24 17.90
N GLU A 2 -22.48 19.12 17.31
CA GLU A 2 -23.85 18.58 17.49
C GLU A 2 -24.21 18.27 18.97
N SER A 3 -23.26 17.75 19.76
CA SER A 3 -23.44 17.51 21.21
C SER A 3 -23.69 18.80 22.02
N LEU A 4 -23.00 19.91 21.67
CA LEU A 4 -23.18 21.20 22.33
C LEU A 4 -24.53 21.81 21.99
N LEU A 5 -24.94 21.73 20.72
CA LEU A 5 -26.26 22.21 20.28
C LEU A 5 -27.40 21.43 20.96
N SER A 6 -27.27 20.10 21.09
CA SER A 6 -28.23 19.28 21.82
C SER A 6 -28.31 19.63 23.31
N THR A 7 -27.17 19.84 23.97
CA THR A 7 -27.10 20.20 25.40
C THR A 7 -27.67 21.61 25.62
N PHE A 8 -27.41 22.54 24.69
CA PHE A 8 -27.94 23.90 24.69
C PHE A 8 -29.46 23.90 24.55
N ASP A 9 -30.01 23.15 23.59
CA ASP A 9 -31.45 23.10 23.34
C ASP A 9 -32.23 22.46 24.50
N GLU A 10 -31.69 21.39 25.11
CA GLU A 10 -32.32 20.74 26.26
C GLU A 10 -32.37 21.67 27.49
N SER A 11 -31.26 22.33 27.80
CA SER A 11 -31.19 23.25 28.93
C SER A 11 -31.98 24.55 28.69
N SER A 12 -31.96 25.09 27.47
CA SER A 12 -32.76 26.25 27.08
C SER A 12 -34.26 25.98 27.17
N THR A 13 -34.69 24.77 26.80
CA THR A 13 -36.10 24.34 26.92
C THR A 13 -36.52 24.25 28.39
N ARG A 14 -35.65 23.72 29.25
CA ARG A 14 -35.89 23.63 30.70
C ARG A 14 -35.95 25.01 31.36
N LEU A 15 -35.05 25.93 31.00
CA LEU A 15 -35.07 27.32 31.46
C LEU A 15 -36.32 28.06 31.02
N ARG A 16 -36.72 27.90 29.75
CA ARG A 16 -37.96 28.50 29.22
C ARG A 16 -39.19 27.99 29.95
N PHE A 17 -39.27 26.68 30.21
CA PHE A 17 -40.36 26.08 30.98
C PHE A 17 -40.44 26.63 32.42
N LEU A 18 -39.31 26.73 33.12
CA LEU A 18 -39.25 27.27 34.48
C LEU A 18 -39.59 28.77 34.52
N TYR A 19 -39.14 29.53 33.51
CA TYR A 19 -39.47 30.94 33.36
C TYR A 19 -40.98 31.14 33.10
N GLU A 20 -41.58 30.35 32.22
CA GLU A 20 -43.03 30.38 31.97
C GLU A 20 -43.83 29.97 33.21
N LYS A 21 -43.35 28.96 33.96
CA LYS A 21 -43.93 28.56 35.25
C LYS A 21 -43.86 29.69 36.29
N ALA A 22 -42.71 30.38 36.39
CA ALA A 22 -42.55 31.55 37.27
C ALA A 22 -43.47 32.71 36.86
N ARG A 23 -43.60 32.95 35.55
CA ARG A 23 -44.46 33.98 34.98
C ARG A 23 -45.95 33.72 35.25
N ASN A 24 -46.40 32.47 35.06
CA ASN A 24 -47.81 32.09 35.25
C ASN A 24 -48.23 32.05 36.74
N LEU A 25 -47.28 31.90 37.67
CA LEU A 25 -47.53 32.10 39.10
C LEU A 25 -47.81 33.58 39.45
N GLY A 26 -47.54 34.50 38.53
CA GLY A 26 -47.62 35.95 38.72
C GLY A 26 -49.01 36.51 38.99
N GLU A 27 -50.10 35.83 38.61
CA GLU A 27 -51.44 36.46 38.64
C GLU A 27 -52.45 35.88 39.65
N GLU A 28 -52.29 34.65 40.16
CA GLU A 28 -53.36 34.03 41.00
C GLU A 28 -52.93 33.35 42.32
N SER A 29 -51.64 33.15 42.62
CA SER A 29 -51.22 32.48 43.87
C SER A 29 -50.66 33.43 44.93
N GLY A 30 -51.32 33.49 46.09
CA GLY A 30 -50.94 34.27 47.28
C GLY A 30 -49.82 33.65 48.13
N ASP A 31 -49.17 32.59 47.64
CA ASP A 31 -48.10 31.91 48.38
C ASP A 31 -46.72 32.39 47.91
N THR A 32 -46.23 33.46 48.54
CA THR A 32 -44.90 34.06 48.28
C THR A 32 -43.75 33.08 48.44
N ALA A 33 -43.88 32.03 49.25
CA ALA A 33 -42.83 31.03 49.43
C ALA A 33 -42.61 30.21 48.15
N THR A 34 -43.71 29.76 47.52
CA THR A 34 -43.63 29.00 46.26
C THR A 34 -43.02 29.81 45.10
N LYS A 35 -43.26 31.13 45.06
CA LYS A 35 -42.65 32.03 44.06
C LYS A 35 -41.15 32.15 44.24
N ILE A 36 -40.69 32.32 45.48
CA ILE A 36 -39.26 32.40 45.80
C ILE A 36 -38.56 31.09 45.46
N ASP A 37 -39.17 29.94 45.76
CA ASP A 37 -38.57 28.65 45.44
C ASP A 37 -38.49 28.41 43.92
N VAL A 38 -39.51 28.79 43.15
CA VAL A 38 -39.45 28.70 41.68
C VAL A 38 -38.38 29.62 41.09
N LEU A 39 -38.21 30.84 41.63
CA LEU A 39 -37.15 31.75 41.18
C LEU A 39 -35.75 31.26 41.57
N ARG A 40 -35.59 30.63 42.74
CA ARG A 40 -34.33 29.97 43.12
C ARG A 40 -34.00 28.81 42.19
N VAL A 41 -34.96 27.93 41.93
CA VAL A 41 -34.78 26.81 40.99
C VAL A 41 -34.45 27.32 39.58
N LEU A 42 -35.05 28.43 39.15
CA LEU A 42 -34.73 29.07 37.87
C LEU A 42 -33.29 29.63 37.87
N HIS A 43 -32.88 30.32 38.93
CA HIS A 43 -31.52 30.83 39.09
C HIS A 43 -30.49 29.70 39.08
N ASP A 44 -30.72 28.64 39.86
CA ASP A 44 -29.81 27.50 39.94
C ASP A 44 -29.72 26.76 38.60
N CYS A 45 -30.85 26.63 37.88
CA CYS A 45 -30.83 26.11 36.51
C CYS A 45 -30.10 27.04 35.54
N PHE A 46 -30.15 28.36 35.73
CA PHE A 46 -29.44 29.32 34.88
C PHE A 46 -27.93 29.24 35.12
N VAL A 47 -27.49 29.24 36.38
CA VAL A 47 -26.08 29.07 36.76
C VAL A 47 -25.55 27.73 36.25
N PHE A 48 -26.28 26.64 36.48
CA PHE A 48 -25.90 25.34 35.96
C PHE A 48 -25.77 25.33 34.43
N HIS A 49 -26.68 26.02 33.73
CA HIS A 49 -26.62 26.13 32.27
C HIS A 49 -25.40 26.94 31.80
N THR A 50 -25.11 28.07 32.44
CA THR A 50 -23.96 28.90 32.09
C THR A 50 -22.65 28.17 32.36
N ASP A 51 -22.54 27.48 33.50
CA ASP A 51 -21.34 26.73 33.86
C ASP A 51 -21.13 25.54 32.89
N THR A 52 -22.19 24.79 32.58
CA THR A 52 -22.12 23.67 31.63
C THR A 52 -21.75 24.15 30.22
N LEU A 53 -22.28 25.30 29.78
CA LEU A 53 -21.91 25.88 28.49
C LEU A 53 -20.47 26.38 28.49
N GLN A 54 -20.02 27.01 29.58
CA GLN A 54 -18.64 27.46 29.73
C GLN A 54 -17.68 26.26 29.68
N ASP A 55 -17.95 25.20 30.43
CA ASP A 55 -17.15 23.96 30.40
C ASP A 55 -17.13 23.31 29.01
N GLN A 56 -18.25 23.33 28.28
CA GLN A 56 -18.29 22.78 26.91
C GLN A 56 -17.63 23.71 25.88
N ILE A 57 -17.67 25.03 26.08
CA ILE A 57 -16.94 26.00 25.26
C ILE A 57 -15.44 25.82 25.51
N ASP A 58 -15.01 25.71 26.76
CA ASP A 58 -13.62 25.47 27.14
C ASP A 58 -13.12 24.10 26.67
N ALA A 59 -13.99 23.08 26.63
CA ALA A 59 -13.68 21.78 26.02
C ALA A 59 -13.64 21.79 24.48
N LEU A 60 -14.26 22.80 23.85
CA LEU A 60 -14.25 23.00 22.40
C LEU A 60 -13.21 24.02 21.93
N LYS A 61 -12.62 24.80 22.85
CA LYS A 61 -11.44 25.60 22.57
C LYS A 61 -10.40 24.67 21.96
N THR A 62 -9.97 25.00 20.75
CA THR A 62 -8.91 24.25 20.10
C THR A 62 -7.62 24.43 20.90
N CYS A 63 -6.67 23.49 20.79
CA CYS A 63 -5.34 23.68 21.38
C CYS A 63 -4.73 25.04 20.97
N GLU A 64 -5.02 25.52 19.77
CA GLU A 64 -4.58 26.82 19.26
C GLU A 64 -5.21 28.01 20.02
N GLU A 65 -6.49 27.96 20.38
CA GLU A 65 -7.15 29.04 21.16
C GLU A 65 -6.68 29.07 22.62
N GLN A 66 -6.44 27.90 23.22
CA GLN A 66 -5.86 27.80 24.56
C GLN A 66 -4.39 28.26 24.57
N GLU A 67 -3.63 27.95 23.51
CA GLU A 67 -2.27 28.47 23.33
C GLU A 67 -2.27 29.99 23.20
N VAL A 68 -3.25 30.60 22.51
CA VAL A 68 -3.36 32.06 22.39
C VAL A 68 -3.59 32.72 23.76
N GLU A 69 -4.50 32.21 24.59
CA GLU A 69 -4.72 32.77 25.95
C GLU A 69 -3.47 32.63 26.83
N ASN A 70 -2.77 31.49 26.76
CA ASN A 70 -1.52 31.29 27.50
C ASN A 70 -0.40 32.22 27.00
N ILE A 71 -0.32 32.46 25.69
CA ILE A 71 0.64 33.40 25.09
C ILE A 71 0.32 34.84 25.51
N GLU A 72 -0.95 35.22 25.62
CA GLU A 72 -1.33 36.56 26.09
C GLU A 72 -0.92 36.79 27.54
N GLU A 73 -1.07 35.79 28.42
CA GLU A 73 -0.60 35.85 29.81
C GLU A 73 0.93 35.95 29.88
N GLU A 74 1.64 35.12 29.10
CA GLU A 74 3.11 35.16 29.02
C GLU A 74 3.63 36.50 28.48
N VAL A 75 2.93 37.09 27.50
CA VAL A 75 3.25 38.43 26.97
C VAL A 75 3.04 39.50 28.06
N GLU A 76 1.98 39.42 28.86
CA GLU A 76 1.75 40.39 29.94
C GLU A 76 2.83 40.29 31.04
N GLU A 77 3.30 39.08 31.36
CA GLU A 77 4.41 38.85 32.29
C GLU A 77 5.74 39.39 31.73
N LEU A 78 6.04 39.08 30.47
CA LEU A 78 7.23 39.59 29.79
C LEU A 78 7.21 41.11 29.65
N GLU A 79 6.06 41.74 29.45
CA GLU A 79 5.93 43.20 29.48
C GLU A 79 6.21 43.80 30.85
N LYS A 80 5.75 43.15 31.94
CA LYS A 80 6.04 43.59 33.32
C LYS A 80 7.54 43.48 33.59
N GLU A 81 8.17 42.40 33.16
CA GLU A 81 9.61 42.18 33.30
C GLU A 81 10.42 43.17 32.44
N PHE A 82 10.01 43.42 31.20
CA PHE A 82 10.64 44.41 30.33
C PHE A 82 10.57 45.83 30.92
N ARG A 83 9.44 46.21 31.54
CA ARG A 83 9.31 47.51 32.25
C ARG A 83 10.19 47.59 33.49
N LEU A 84 10.48 46.46 34.14
CA LEU A 84 11.41 46.39 35.28
C LEU A 84 12.85 46.53 34.79
N LEU A 85 13.25 45.76 33.78
CA LEU A 85 14.59 45.79 33.18
C LEU A 85 14.90 47.14 32.53
N SER A 86 13.92 47.76 31.87
CA SER A 86 14.05 49.12 31.33
C SER A 86 14.31 50.16 32.41
N ARG A 87 13.67 50.03 33.59
CA ARG A 87 13.92 50.90 34.75
C ARG A 87 15.32 50.69 35.33
N ILE A 88 15.76 49.43 35.42
CA ILE A 88 17.11 49.08 35.87
C ILE A 88 18.17 49.63 34.89
N HIS A 89 17.92 49.52 33.58
CA HIS A 89 18.80 50.04 32.52
C HIS A 89 18.91 51.57 32.56
N GLN A 90 17.82 52.28 32.89
CA GLN A 90 17.82 53.73 33.13
C GLN A 90 18.50 54.12 34.45
N GLY A 91 19.06 53.16 35.18
CA GLY A 91 19.76 53.40 36.42
C GLY A 91 18.81 53.66 37.59
N CYS A 92 17.61 53.08 37.61
CA CYS A 92 16.64 53.21 38.69
C CYS A 92 16.32 51.87 39.36
N THR A 93 16.10 51.88 40.68
CA THR A 93 15.63 50.72 41.46
C THR A 93 14.19 50.32 41.06
N SER A 94 13.73 49.14 41.53
CA SER A 94 12.34 48.69 41.34
C SER A 94 11.29 49.69 41.86
N ALA A 95 11.66 50.53 42.83
CA ALA A 95 10.85 51.62 43.38
C ALA A 95 10.99 52.97 42.63
N GLY A 96 11.79 53.04 41.56
CA GLY A 96 11.98 54.25 40.75
C GLY A 96 13.03 55.24 41.28
N HIS A 97 13.88 54.82 42.23
CA HIS A 97 14.96 55.69 42.74
C HIS A 97 16.24 55.54 41.91
N PRO A 98 16.88 56.63 41.48
CA PRO A 98 18.15 56.55 40.76
C PRO A 98 19.23 55.88 41.62
N PHE A 99 19.93 54.90 41.07
CA PHE A 99 21.10 54.28 41.69
C PHE A 99 22.20 55.34 41.90
N PRO A 100 22.96 55.28 43.00
CA PRO A 100 24.05 56.22 43.25
C PRO A 100 25.09 56.17 42.10
N PRO A 101 25.69 57.32 41.71
CA PRO A 101 26.57 57.40 40.56
C PRO A 101 27.85 56.60 40.82
N LEU A 102 28.00 55.50 40.08
CA LEU A 102 29.24 54.73 39.99
C LEU A 102 30.19 55.45 39.05
N ASN A 103 31.09 56.26 39.62
CA ASN A 103 32.18 56.90 38.90
C ASN A 103 33.21 55.86 38.42
N GLY A 104 33.56 55.93 37.15
CA GLY A 104 34.75 55.30 36.54
C GLY A 104 34.46 53.92 35.93
N ALA A 105 34.78 53.74 34.65
CA ALA A 105 34.57 52.50 33.90
C ALA A 105 35.15 51.26 34.63
N PRO A 106 34.26 50.32 35.03
CA PRO A 106 34.10 49.02 34.35
C PRO A 106 32.66 48.72 33.91
N THR A 107 31.71 49.64 34.16
CA THR A 107 30.26 49.37 34.01
C THR A 107 29.84 49.05 32.57
N VAL A 108 30.42 49.73 31.57
CA VAL A 108 30.09 49.49 30.15
C VAL A 108 30.60 48.13 29.66
N VAL A 109 31.80 47.74 30.08
CA VAL A 109 32.41 46.43 29.73
C VAL A 109 31.63 45.31 30.43
N TYR A 110 31.26 45.51 31.69
CA TYR A 110 30.40 44.59 32.42
C TYR A 110 29.01 44.42 31.79
N GLN A 111 28.35 45.52 31.44
CA GLN A 111 27.04 45.49 30.75
C GLN A 111 27.12 44.77 29.41
N THR A 112 28.16 45.03 28.62
CA THR A 112 28.39 44.36 27.34
C THR A 112 28.57 42.86 27.54
N PHE A 113 29.38 42.46 28.52
CA PHE A 113 29.58 41.05 28.86
C PHE A 113 28.28 40.39 29.32
N THR A 114 27.52 41.01 30.23
CA THR A 114 26.27 40.42 30.72
C THR A 114 25.24 40.25 29.62
N THR A 115 25.10 41.23 28.72
CA THR A 115 24.18 41.13 27.57
C THR A 115 24.60 40.00 26.62
N ARG A 116 25.88 39.91 26.27
CA ARG A 116 26.35 38.82 25.39
C ARG A 116 26.22 37.44 26.05
N MET A 117 26.40 37.37 27.38
CA MET A 117 26.24 36.15 28.14
C MET A 117 24.76 35.71 28.21
N THR A 118 23.83 36.65 28.39
CA THR A 118 22.39 36.35 28.33
C THR A 118 21.96 35.93 26.93
N ASP A 119 22.45 36.60 25.89
CA ASP A 119 22.14 36.27 24.50
C ASP A 119 22.63 34.87 24.13
N LEU A 120 23.87 34.51 24.54
CA LEU A 120 24.39 33.17 24.32
C LEU A 120 23.58 32.12 25.10
N SER A 121 23.24 32.39 26.36
CA SER A 121 22.44 31.48 27.17
C SER A 121 21.04 31.25 26.59
N ALA A 122 20.40 32.31 26.09
CA ALA A 122 19.11 32.22 25.40
C ALA A 122 19.24 31.41 24.10
N HIS A 123 20.26 31.69 23.28
CA HIS A 123 20.50 30.94 22.05
C HIS A 123 20.73 29.44 22.32
N LEU A 124 21.56 29.11 23.31
CA LEU A 124 21.84 27.73 23.69
C LEU A 124 20.59 27.03 24.26
N SER A 125 19.72 27.75 24.98
CA SER A 125 18.48 27.19 25.52
C SER A 125 17.51 26.79 24.39
N VAL A 126 17.32 27.67 23.40
CA VAL A 126 16.50 27.35 22.22
C VAL A 126 17.12 26.21 21.42
N MET A 127 18.45 26.18 21.29
CA MET A 127 19.14 25.06 20.63
C MET A 127 18.93 23.73 21.36
N ARG A 128 19.03 23.73 22.70
CA ARG A 128 18.78 22.57 23.54
C ARG A 128 17.35 22.04 23.35
N GLU A 129 16.36 22.92 23.42
CA GLU A 129 14.95 22.55 23.21
C GLU A 129 14.71 22.00 21.81
N GLY A 130 15.26 22.66 20.77
CA GLY A 130 15.19 22.17 19.41
C GLY A 130 15.82 20.79 19.24
N MET A 131 16.98 20.54 19.86
CA MET A 131 17.65 19.23 19.82
C MET A 131 16.86 18.16 20.58
N LEU A 132 16.33 18.48 21.76
CA LEU A 132 15.47 17.56 22.51
C LEU A 132 14.18 17.22 21.75
N HIS A 133 13.58 18.22 21.08
CA HIS A 133 12.44 18.01 20.22
C HIS A 133 12.78 17.03 19.10
N LEU A 134 13.89 17.24 18.38
CA LEU A 134 14.34 16.34 17.31
C LEU A 134 14.60 14.91 17.80
N LEU A 135 15.17 14.73 19.00
CA LEU A 135 15.40 13.40 19.59
C LEU A 135 14.11 12.65 19.92
N ASN A 136 13.01 13.38 20.16
CA ASN A 136 11.69 12.80 20.45
C ASN A 136 10.85 12.54 19.19
N LEU A 137 11.30 12.99 18.01
CA LEU A 137 10.57 12.77 16.76
C LEU A 137 10.72 11.33 16.26
N SER A 138 9.64 10.82 15.66
CA SER A 138 9.72 9.60 14.87
C SER A 138 10.54 9.83 13.59
N PRO A 139 11.14 8.79 12.99
CA PRO A 139 11.90 8.92 11.74
C PRO A 139 11.11 9.58 10.59
N ALA A 140 9.80 9.30 10.50
CA ALA A 140 8.92 9.91 9.51
C ALA A 140 8.69 11.41 9.74
N CYS A 141 8.63 11.86 10.99
CA CYS A 141 8.50 13.27 11.35
C CYS A 141 9.84 14.02 11.18
N LEU A 142 10.97 13.35 11.45
CA LEU A 142 12.31 13.92 11.27
C LEU A 142 12.54 14.38 9.82
N ALA A 143 12.07 13.61 8.84
CA ALA A 143 12.13 13.98 7.42
C ALA A 143 11.38 15.28 7.09
N LYS A 144 10.34 15.64 7.85
CA LYS A 144 9.59 16.88 7.70
C LYS A 144 10.21 18.06 8.47
N ALA A 145 11.04 17.79 9.47
CA ALA A 145 11.70 18.79 10.32
C ALA A 145 13.04 19.31 9.75
N GLN A 146 13.25 19.24 8.43
CA GLN A 146 14.48 19.66 7.74
C GLN A 146 14.85 21.13 8.02
N SER A 147 13.86 22.01 8.18
CA SER A 147 14.10 23.42 8.54
C SER A 147 14.79 23.56 9.90
N ILE A 148 14.32 22.85 10.92
CA ILE A 148 14.89 22.85 12.28
C ILE A 148 16.29 22.21 12.27
N VAL A 149 16.44 21.08 11.57
CA VAL A 149 17.74 20.39 11.41
C VAL A 149 18.79 21.30 10.78
N SER A 150 18.41 22.05 9.74
CA SER A 150 19.31 23.01 9.09
C SER A 150 19.66 24.21 9.98
N TRP A 151 18.69 24.77 10.70
CA TRP A 151 18.89 25.89 11.62
C TRP A 151 19.83 25.55 12.78
N LEU A 152 19.67 24.35 13.37
CA LEU A 152 20.54 23.85 14.43
C LEU A 152 21.95 23.49 13.94
N GLY A 153 22.14 23.36 12.62
CA GLY A 153 23.40 22.92 12.02
C GLY A 153 23.71 21.45 12.27
N VAL A 154 22.69 20.60 12.39
CA VAL A 154 22.79 19.16 12.70
C VAL A 154 22.41 18.27 11.51
N SER A 155 22.48 18.81 10.29
CA SER A 155 22.18 18.08 9.05
C SER A 155 23.15 16.94 8.77
N ASP A 156 24.42 17.15 9.10
CA ASP A 156 25.50 16.20 8.92
C ASP A 156 26.65 16.53 9.89
N LYS A 157 27.58 15.59 10.03
CA LYS A 157 28.76 15.77 10.89
C LYS A 157 29.59 17.01 10.55
N ALA A 158 29.72 17.41 9.29
CA ALA A 158 30.56 18.55 8.89
C ALA A 158 29.92 19.89 9.28
N ALA A 159 28.62 20.04 9.05
CA ALA A 159 27.81 21.18 9.48
C ALA A 159 27.85 21.32 11.01
N TRP A 160 27.70 20.21 11.72
CA TRP A 160 27.77 20.21 13.18
C TRP A 160 29.16 20.60 13.69
N THR A 161 30.22 20.05 13.09
CA THR A 161 31.60 20.41 13.46
C THR A 161 31.88 21.90 13.21
N MET A 162 31.24 22.53 12.21
CA MET A 162 31.33 23.97 11.98
C MET A 162 30.56 24.76 13.07
N LYS A 163 29.34 24.33 13.42
CA LYS A 163 28.53 24.94 14.47
C LYS A 163 29.21 24.83 15.84
N GLU A 164 29.76 23.67 16.17
CA GLU A 164 30.51 23.41 17.40
C GLU A 164 31.72 24.34 17.52
N ARG A 165 32.53 24.46 16.45
CA ARG A 165 33.65 25.42 16.41
C ARG A 165 33.19 26.86 16.61
N HIS A 166 32.07 27.24 16.02
CA HIS A 166 31.49 28.57 16.21
C HIS A 166 31.07 28.80 17.68
N LEU A 167 30.35 27.85 18.29
CA LEU A 167 29.92 27.94 19.69
C LEU A 167 31.11 28.02 20.65
N VAL A 168 32.14 27.19 20.46
CA VAL A 168 33.37 27.22 21.25
C VAL A 168 34.13 28.53 21.06
N SER A 169 34.19 29.06 19.83
CA SER A 169 34.81 30.36 19.57
C SER A 169 34.06 31.51 20.26
N THR A 170 32.73 31.50 20.23
CA THR A 170 31.89 32.51 20.89
C THR A 170 32.05 32.43 22.41
N TRP A 171 32.10 31.23 22.97
CA TRP A 171 32.39 31.00 24.39
C TRP A 171 33.78 31.50 24.81
N ASN A 172 34.81 31.21 24.00
CA ASN A 172 36.17 31.67 24.27
C ASN A 172 36.28 33.20 24.21
N ALA A 173 35.62 33.85 23.25
CA ALA A 173 35.57 35.30 23.17
C ALA A 173 34.91 35.92 24.43
N LEU A 174 33.81 35.33 24.90
CA LEU A 174 33.16 35.72 26.16
C LEU A 174 34.07 35.53 27.38
N CYS A 175 34.84 34.43 27.42
CA CYS A 175 35.82 34.22 28.49
C CYS A 175 36.91 35.30 28.50
N GLU A 176 37.42 35.72 27.33
CA GLU A 176 38.39 36.82 27.25
C GLU A 176 37.78 38.16 27.68
N GLU A 177 36.51 38.43 27.31
CA GLU A 177 35.77 39.62 27.76
C GLU A 177 35.55 39.64 29.27
N ALA A 178 35.22 38.48 29.87
CA ALA A 178 35.10 38.32 31.31
C ALA A 178 36.43 38.63 32.03
N ARG A 179 37.56 38.13 31.50
CA ARG A 179 38.89 38.42 32.04
C ARG A 179 39.26 39.90 31.91
N ALA A 180 38.96 40.52 30.76
CA ALA A 180 39.17 41.95 30.56
C ALA A 180 38.32 42.81 31.51
N ALA A 181 37.14 42.32 31.89
CA ALA A 181 36.26 42.93 32.89
C ALA A 181 36.64 42.62 34.35
N SER A 182 37.72 41.85 34.59
CA SER A 182 38.14 41.35 35.92
C SER A 182 37.06 40.54 36.66
N LEU A 183 36.23 39.82 35.91
CA LEU A 183 35.20 38.94 36.46
C LEU A 183 35.75 37.54 36.74
N ALA A 184 35.28 36.93 37.83
CA ALA A 184 35.60 35.54 38.14
C ALA A 184 34.88 34.61 37.16
N LEU A 185 35.64 33.78 36.44
CA LEU A 185 35.12 32.76 35.52
C LEU A 185 34.36 31.64 36.27
N ASP A 186 34.60 31.49 37.58
CA ASP A 186 33.95 30.49 38.44
C ASP A 186 32.61 30.99 39.02
N GLY A 187 32.08 32.09 38.49
CA GLY A 187 30.78 32.62 38.90
C GLY A 187 29.64 31.69 38.50
N PRO A 188 28.54 31.62 39.29
CA PRO A 188 27.44 30.69 39.05
C PRO A 188 26.77 30.88 37.68
N VAL A 189 26.74 32.10 37.15
CA VAL A 189 26.17 32.42 35.83
C VAL A 189 27.03 31.88 34.69
N VAL A 190 28.35 32.02 34.79
CA VAL A 190 29.31 31.53 33.78
C VAL A 190 29.32 30.00 33.79
N GLU A 191 29.35 29.40 34.98
CA GLU A 191 29.28 27.95 35.16
C GLU A 191 27.97 27.36 34.60
N ALA A 192 26.81 27.98 34.85
CA ALA A 192 25.54 27.54 34.30
C ALA A 192 25.52 27.57 32.77
N ALA A 193 26.04 28.64 32.17
CA ALA A 193 26.13 28.74 30.71
C ALA A 193 27.14 27.77 30.10
N HIS A 194 28.24 27.49 30.79
CA HIS A 194 29.22 26.49 30.36
C HIS A 194 28.62 25.07 30.35
N ARG A 195 27.82 24.74 31.37
CA ARG A 195 27.08 23.48 31.41
C ARG A 195 26.07 23.39 30.28
N LEU A 196 25.32 24.46 30.04
CA LEU A 196 24.35 24.51 28.95
C LEU A 196 25.03 24.34 27.58
N LEU A 197 26.20 24.96 27.36
CA LEU A 197 27.01 24.75 26.16
C LEU A 197 27.42 23.29 26.03
N SER A 198 27.90 22.68 27.11
CA SER A 198 28.31 21.27 27.13
C SER A 198 27.14 20.32 26.83
N GLU A 199 25.95 20.61 27.36
CA GLU A 199 24.72 19.86 27.10
C GLU A 199 24.31 19.98 25.63
N VAL A 200 24.30 21.19 25.06
CA VAL A 200 24.03 21.42 23.63
C VAL A 200 25.04 20.69 22.75
N MET A 201 26.32 20.65 23.15
CA MET A 201 27.34 19.91 22.41
C MET A 201 27.06 18.40 22.39
N GLN A 202 26.66 17.82 23.52
CA GLN A 202 26.30 16.41 23.63
C GLN A 202 25.04 16.08 22.84
N LEU A 203 23.98 16.89 23.01
CA LEU A 203 22.72 16.75 22.30
C LEU A 203 22.91 16.86 20.78
N GLY A 204 23.72 17.81 20.31
CA GLY A 204 23.97 17.99 18.89
C GLY A 204 24.66 16.76 18.27
N SER A 205 25.62 16.15 18.96
CA SER A 205 26.25 14.89 18.52
C SER A 205 25.24 13.73 18.43
N ALA A 206 24.36 13.61 19.42
CA ALA A 206 23.30 12.60 19.43
C ALA A 206 22.29 12.81 18.28
N VAL A 207 21.87 14.06 18.06
CA VAL A 207 20.94 14.41 16.97
C VAL A 207 21.56 14.16 15.60
N VAL A 208 22.83 14.53 15.38
CA VAL A 208 23.53 14.23 14.12
C VAL A 208 23.53 12.73 13.84
N SER A 209 23.82 11.91 14.86
CA SER A 209 23.81 10.46 14.71
C SER A 209 22.42 9.91 14.37
N LEU A 210 21.36 10.49 14.97
CA LEU A 210 19.96 10.16 14.66
C LEU A 210 19.58 10.57 13.22
N VAL A 211 19.95 11.77 12.79
CA VAL A 211 19.67 12.29 11.44
C VAL A 211 20.38 11.45 10.39
N GLU A 212 21.66 11.15 10.57
CA GLU A 212 22.43 10.29 9.67
C GLU A 212 21.84 8.87 9.61
N GLY A 213 21.50 8.28 10.76
CA GLY A 213 20.86 6.97 10.84
C GLY A 213 19.49 6.93 10.14
N SER A 214 18.66 7.96 10.34
CA SER A 214 17.36 8.08 9.69
C SER A 214 17.49 8.26 8.17
N ALA A 215 18.48 9.03 7.71
CA ALA A 215 18.75 9.20 6.29
C ALA A 215 19.20 7.89 5.62
N LEU A 216 20.08 7.13 6.30
CA LEU A 216 20.53 5.82 5.83
C LEU A 216 19.36 4.82 5.76
N ALA A 217 18.54 4.74 6.81
CA ALA A 217 17.38 3.86 6.86
C ALA A 217 16.34 4.21 5.77
N ALA A 218 16.12 5.51 5.51
CA ALA A 218 15.26 5.97 4.42
C ALA A 218 15.83 5.57 3.04
N ALA A 219 17.13 5.70 2.83
CA ALA A 219 17.79 5.28 1.59
C ALA A 219 17.76 3.75 1.38
N GLU A 220 17.89 2.97 2.45
CA GLU A 220 17.72 1.51 2.41
C GLU A 220 16.29 1.12 2.10
N ARG A 221 15.30 1.75 2.75
CA ARG A 221 13.87 1.56 2.45
C ARG A 221 13.57 1.87 0.99
N ALA A 222 14.06 3.00 0.46
CA ALA A 222 13.86 3.39 -0.93
C ALA A 222 14.45 2.36 -1.91
N ARG A 223 15.67 1.86 -1.64
CA ARG A 223 16.29 0.79 -2.44
C ARG A 223 15.49 -0.50 -2.38
N GLY A 224 15.04 -0.90 -1.19
CA GLY A 224 14.21 -2.10 -1.01
C GLY A 224 12.88 -2.03 -1.79
N LEU A 225 12.24 -0.87 -1.78
CA LEU A 225 11.01 -0.62 -2.54
C LEU A 225 11.24 -0.63 -4.06
N ASP A 226 12.35 -0.06 -4.54
CA ASP A 226 12.69 -0.10 -5.98
C ASP A 226 13.00 -1.54 -6.45
N ASP A 227 13.76 -2.29 -5.67
CA ASP A 227 14.04 -3.70 -5.93
C ASP A 227 12.74 -4.53 -5.97
N LEU A 228 11.84 -4.30 -5.01
CA LEU A 228 10.54 -4.97 -4.96
C LEU A 228 9.69 -4.63 -6.19
N SER A 229 9.59 -3.36 -6.55
CA SER A 229 8.89 -2.88 -7.74
C SER A 229 9.42 -3.54 -9.02
N ASN A 230 10.75 -3.60 -9.17
CA ASN A 230 11.41 -4.24 -10.30
C ASN A 230 11.14 -5.74 -10.36
N GLN A 231 11.17 -6.45 -9.22
CA GLN A 231 10.86 -7.87 -9.15
C GLN A 231 9.39 -8.17 -9.48
N GLN A 232 8.48 -7.37 -8.92
CA GLN A 232 7.05 -7.46 -9.24
C GLN A 232 6.78 -7.23 -10.73
N ARG A 233 7.34 -6.16 -11.30
CA ARG A 233 7.13 -5.82 -12.72
C ARG A 233 7.63 -6.92 -13.64
N ARG A 234 8.78 -7.52 -13.33
CA ARG A 234 9.33 -8.65 -14.09
C ARG A 234 8.39 -9.86 -14.04
N LEU A 235 7.83 -10.18 -12.88
CA LEU A 235 6.89 -11.29 -12.75
C LEU A 235 5.61 -11.02 -13.55
N VAL A 236 5.03 -9.82 -13.43
CA VAL A 236 3.82 -9.42 -14.16
C VAL A 236 4.06 -9.46 -15.67
N MET A 237 5.16 -8.87 -16.15
CA MET A 237 5.50 -8.90 -17.58
C MET A 237 5.70 -10.33 -18.09
N TRP A 238 6.39 -11.18 -17.33
CA TRP A 238 6.53 -12.59 -17.69
C TRP A 238 5.15 -13.27 -17.78
N CYS A 239 4.27 -13.06 -16.79
CA CYS A 239 2.93 -13.65 -16.80
C CYS A 239 2.13 -13.20 -18.03
N ARG A 240 2.12 -11.90 -18.31
CA ARG A 240 1.44 -11.32 -19.49
C ARG A 240 2.02 -11.86 -20.80
N GLN A 241 3.35 -12.01 -20.88
CA GLN A 241 3.99 -12.60 -22.07
C GLN A 241 3.56 -14.05 -22.28
N GLN A 242 3.51 -14.86 -21.22
CA GLN A 242 3.04 -16.25 -21.34
C GLN A 242 1.55 -16.31 -21.71
N GLN A 243 0.73 -15.41 -21.19
CA GLN A 243 -0.67 -15.29 -21.59
C GLN A 243 -0.82 -14.92 -23.07
N ALA A 244 0.02 -14.02 -23.59
CA ALA A 244 0.02 -13.65 -25.00
C ALA A 244 0.52 -14.81 -25.88
N ASN A 245 1.54 -15.55 -25.43
CA ASN A 245 2.01 -16.76 -26.12
C ASN A 245 0.88 -17.79 -26.24
N LEU A 246 0.11 -18.03 -25.16
CA LEU A 246 -1.06 -18.93 -25.17
C LEU A 246 -2.13 -18.51 -26.17
N ASP A 247 -2.33 -17.21 -26.42
CA ASP A 247 -3.33 -16.73 -27.40
C ASP A 247 -2.93 -17.01 -28.85
N ILE A 248 -1.61 -17.07 -29.11
CA ILE A 248 -1.08 -17.26 -30.46
C ILE A 248 -1.09 -18.75 -30.83
N LEU A 249 -0.95 -19.65 -29.85
CA LEU A 249 -0.96 -21.09 -30.05
C LEU A 249 -2.37 -21.56 -30.46
N ARG A 250 -2.44 -22.21 -31.63
CA ARG A 250 -3.69 -22.77 -32.19
C ARG A 250 -3.66 -24.28 -32.36
N GLU A 251 -2.48 -24.86 -32.48
CA GLU A 251 -2.32 -26.29 -32.74
C GLU A 251 -2.31 -27.07 -31.42
N PRO A 252 -3.13 -28.12 -31.28
CA PRO A 252 -3.21 -28.92 -30.07
C PRO A 252 -1.88 -29.42 -29.48
N PRO A 253 -0.94 -30.00 -30.26
CA PRO A 253 0.32 -30.48 -29.71
C PRO A 253 1.17 -29.33 -29.13
N HIS A 254 1.22 -28.18 -29.80
CA HIS A 254 1.97 -27.02 -29.31
C HIS A 254 1.37 -26.44 -28.02
N ILE A 255 0.04 -26.43 -27.89
CA ILE A 255 -0.63 -25.99 -26.65
C ILE A 255 -0.29 -26.94 -25.50
N GLN A 256 -0.33 -28.25 -25.75
CA GLN A 256 0.01 -29.24 -24.74
C GLN A 256 1.47 -29.15 -24.29
N GLU A 257 2.42 -29.06 -25.23
CA GLU A 257 3.85 -28.87 -24.92
C GLU A 257 4.11 -27.59 -24.13
N PHE A 258 3.47 -26.49 -24.52
CA PHE A 258 3.59 -25.22 -23.82
C PHE A 258 3.02 -25.27 -22.40
N CYS A 259 1.84 -25.90 -22.21
CA CYS A 259 1.25 -26.08 -20.90
C CYS A 259 2.10 -26.98 -19.98
N VAL A 260 2.73 -28.03 -20.52
CA VAL A 260 3.69 -28.86 -19.76
C VAL A 260 4.88 -28.02 -19.31
N SER A 261 5.45 -27.22 -20.22
CA SER A 261 6.56 -26.32 -19.88
C SER A 261 6.16 -25.29 -18.82
N LEU A 262 4.94 -24.74 -18.88
CA LEU A 262 4.42 -23.85 -17.83
C LEU A 262 4.32 -24.53 -16.47
N VAL A 263 3.92 -25.80 -16.40
CA VAL A 263 3.87 -26.57 -15.15
C VAL A 263 5.27 -26.78 -14.57
N GLU A 264 6.29 -26.99 -15.41
CA GLU A 264 7.69 -27.06 -14.96
C GLU A 264 8.16 -25.72 -14.39
N TYR A 265 7.82 -24.61 -15.06
CA TYR A 265 8.13 -23.26 -14.57
C TYR A 265 7.29 -22.85 -13.35
N TYR A 266 6.16 -23.49 -13.10
CA TYR A 266 5.25 -23.15 -12.00
C TYR A 266 5.95 -23.22 -10.64
N VAL A 267 6.78 -24.23 -10.41
CA VAL A 267 7.50 -24.42 -9.14
C VAL A 267 8.44 -23.23 -8.88
N VAL A 268 9.25 -22.88 -9.88
CA VAL A 268 10.21 -21.78 -9.78
C VAL A 268 9.50 -20.43 -9.64
N MET A 269 8.42 -20.21 -10.39
CA MET A 269 7.69 -18.96 -10.34
C MET A 269 6.85 -18.79 -9.07
N SER A 270 6.32 -19.88 -8.51
CA SER A 270 5.66 -19.87 -7.21
C SER A 270 6.64 -19.46 -6.11
N GLU A 271 7.88 -19.96 -6.17
CA GLU A 271 8.94 -19.55 -5.25
C GLU A 271 9.32 -18.07 -5.44
N ASN A 272 9.45 -17.60 -6.68
CA ASN A 272 9.70 -16.19 -6.97
C ASN A 272 8.58 -15.28 -6.42
N TYR A 273 7.33 -15.70 -6.57
CA TYR A 273 6.18 -14.99 -6.01
C TYR A 273 6.19 -14.99 -4.48
N ARG A 274 6.54 -16.11 -3.85
CA ARG A 274 6.73 -16.22 -2.39
C ARG A 274 7.81 -15.26 -1.89
N VAL A 275 8.95 -15.18 -2.56
CA VAL A 275 10.03 -14.24 -2.21
C VAL A 275 9.57 -12.78 -2.33
N ILE A 276 8.74 -12.45 -3.32
CA ILE A 276 8.15 -11.10 -3.45
C ILE A 276 7.25 -10.79 -2.26
N LEU A 277 6.43 -11.74 -1.82
CA LEU A 277 5.58 -11.57 -0.63
C LEU A 277 6.40 -11.37 0.65
N GLU A 278 7.44 -12.18 0.87
CA GLU A 278 8.34 -12.04 2.03
C GLU A 278 9.04 -10.68 2.05
N LYS A 279 9.49 -10.20 0.88
CA LYS A 279 10.12 -8.88 0.75
C LYS A 279 9.14 -7.72 0.90
N ALA A 280 7.87 -7.93 0.59
CA ALA A 280 6.83 -6.91 0.69
C ALA A 280 6.28 -6.75 2.11
N GLU A 281 6.38 -7.77 2.96
CA GLU A 281 5.90 -7.79 4.35
C GLU A 281 6.25 -6.52 5.16
N PRO A 282 7.50 -6.00 5.15
CA PRO A 282 7.88 -4.81 5.91
C PRO A 282 7.25 -3.50 5.39
N TYR A 283 6.66 -3.54 4.19
CA TYR A 283 6.16 -2.38 3.46
C TYR A 283 4.65 -2.45 3.21
N LEU A 284 3.93 -3.40 3.83
CA LEU A 284 2.49 -3.60 3.61
C LEU A 284 1.62 -2.39 4.00
N SER A 285 2.13 -1.47 4.81
CA SER A 285 1.44 -0.21 5.12
C SER A 285 1.41 0.78 3.94
N GLU A 286 2.25 0.57 2.92
CA GLU A 286 2.31 1.41 1.72
C GLU A 286 1.27 0.94 0.70
N GLU A 287 0.34 1.82 0.33
CA GLU A 287 -0.73 1.53 -0.63
C GLU A 287 -0.17 1.02 -1.97
N ALA A 288 0.91 1.64 -2.46
CA ALA A 288 1.57 1.23 -3.70
C ALA A 288 2.06 -0.23 -3.66
N VAL A 289 2.56 -0.69 -2.51
CA VAL A 289 3.03 -2.08 -2.36
C VAL A 289 1.84 -3.04 -2.40
N GLN A 290 0.71 -2.68 -1.79
CA GLN A 290 -0.52 -3.47 -1.86
C GLN A 290 -1.02 -3.58 -3.31
N GLU A 291 -1.04 -2.48 -4.05
CA GLU A 291 -1.39 -2.47 -5.48
C GLU A 291 -0.47 -3.37 -6.32
N TRP A 292 0.85 -3.29 -6.10
CA TRP A 292 1.83 -4.13 -6.80
C TRP A 292 1.60 -5.62 -6.54
N LEU A 293 1.35 -6.00 -5.29
CA LEU A 293 1.05 -7.38 -4.91
C LEU A 293 -0.26 -7.86 -5.53
N MET A 294 -1.30 -7.03 -5.54
CA MET A 294 -2.57 -7.36 -6.19
C MET A 294 -2.40 -7.59 -7.69
N GLU A 295 -1.68 -6.70 -8.39
CA GLU A 295 -1.43 -6.86 -9.83
C GLU A 295 -0.61 -8.13 -10.12
N ALA A 296 0.39 -8.43 -9.30
CA ALA A 296 1.19 -9.65 -9.42
C ALA A 296 0.33 -10.91 -9.25
N ASN A 297 -0.51 -10.91 -8.22
CA ASN A 297 -1.44 -12.01 -7.94
C ASN A 297 -2.44 -12.21 -9.09
N GLU A 298 -3.03 -11.13 -9.58
CA GLU A 298 -3.98 -11.14 -10.69
C GLU A 298 -3.32 -11.70 -11.96
N ALA A 299 -2.14 -11.20 -12.32
CA ALA A 299 -1.41 -11.67 -13.50
C ALA A 299 -1.04 -13.15 -13.40
N TRP A 300 -0.63 -13.60 -12.22
CA TRP A 300 -0.27 -14.99 -11.93
C TRP A 300 -1.47 -15.93 -12.02
N LEU A 301 -2.60 -15.57 -11.39
CA LEU A 301 -3.84 -16.36 -11.42
C LEU A 301 -4.46 -16.38 -12.81
N HIS A 302 -4.50 -15.24 -13.52
CA HIS A 302 -4.99 -15.21 -14.89
C HIS A 302 -4.18 -16.09 -15.83
N LEU A 303 -2.85 -16.18 -15.66
CA LEU A 303 -2.04 -17.11 -16.45
C LEU A 303 -2.45 -18.57 -16.21
N GLN A 304 -2.65 -18.97 -14.96
CA GLN A 304 -3.08 -20.33 -14.61
C GLN A 304 -4.45 -20.65 -15.19
N VAL A 305 -5.44 -19.78 -14.96
CA VAL A 305 -6.80 -19.95 -15.46
C VAL A 305 -6.77 -20.06 -16.99
N LYS A 306 -6.03 -19.19 -17.66
CA LYS A 306 -5.93 -19.17 -19.12
C LYS A 306 -5.22 -20.41 -19.69
N ALA A 307 -4.15 -20.87 -19.05
CA ALA A 307 -3.49 -22.11 -19.44
C ALA A 307 -4.45 -23.31 -19.34
N ILE A 308 -5.23 -23.39 -18.26
CA ILE A 308 -6.20 -24.47 -18.09
C ILE A 308 -7.38 -24.31 -19.06
N GLU A 309 -7.89 -23.09 -19.28
CA GLU A 309 -8.91 -22.79 -20.30
C GLU A 309 -8.46 -23.27 -21.68
N GLN A 310 -7.21 -23.01 -22.05
CA GLN A 310 -6.71 -23.33 -23.37
C GLN A 310 -6.37 -24.81 -23.52
N LEU A 311 -5.87 -25.45 -22.47
CA LEU A 311 -5.73 -26.91 -22.44
C LEU A 311 -7.10 -27.59 -22.53
N ARG A 312 -8.09 -27.12 -21.76
CA ARG A 312 -9.48 -27.57 -21.81
C ARG A 312 -10.01 -27.41 -23.23
N LYS A 313 -9.97 -26.20 -23.77
CA LYS A 313 -10.41 -25.90 -25.13
C LYS A 313 -9.71 -26.80 -26.14
N THR A 314 -8.43 -27.10 -26.00
CA THR A 314 -7.72 -28.01 -26.91
C THR A 314 -8.19 -29.46 -26.79
N VAL A 315 -8.33 -29.97 -25.56
CA VAL A 315 -8.81 -31.33 -25.30
C VAL A 315 -10.25 -31.49 -25.76
N PHE A 316 -11.08 -30.44 -25.64
CA PHE A 316 -12.48 -30.48 -26.00
C PHE A 316 -12.81 -29.94 -27.41
N ASP A 317 -11.99 -29.12 -28.07
CA ASP A 317 -12.17 -28.65 -29.47
C ASP A 317 -11.58 -29.63 -30.49
N VAL A 318 -10.70 -30.55 -30.07
CA VAL A 318 -10.43 -31.78 -30.84
C VAL A 318 -11.59 -32.78 -30.72
N TYR A 319 -12.46 -32.62 -29.70
CA TYR A 319 -13.55 -33.55 -29.37
C TYR A 319 -14.96 -32.94 -29.17
N PRO A 320 -15.35 -31.77 -29.73
CA PRO A 320 -16.58 -31.09 -29.29
C PRO A 320 -17.80 -31.79 -29.87
N ASP A 321 -17.61 -32.40 -31.03
CA ASP A 321 -18.54 -33.28 -31.72
C ASP A 321 -18.05 -34.73 -31.73
N SER A 322 -17.12 -35.12 -30.86
CA SER A 322 -16.70 -36.51 -30.84
C SER A 322 -17.88 -37.35 -30.38
N PRO A 323 -18.47 -38.18 -31.25
CA PRO A 323 -19.53 -39.06 -30.84
C PRO A 323 -18.96 -40.17 -29.95
N LEU A 324 -17.70 -40.12 -29.53
CA LEU A 324 -17.04 -41.15 -28.74
C LEU A 324 -17.73 -41.37 -27.40
N GLU A 325 -18.21 -40.33 -26.70
CA GLU A 325 -18.96 -40.53 -25.45
C GLU A 325 -20.29 -41.27 -25.72
N GLU A 326 -21.11 -40.80 -26.68
CA GLU A 326 -22.37 -41.46 -27.07
C GLU A 326 -22.17 -42.85 -27.72
N GLN A 327 -21.13 -43.01 -28.54
CA GLN A 327 -20.80 -44.27 -29.24
C GLN A 327 -20.21 -45.29 -28.28
N VAL A 328 -19.40 -44.89 -27.30
CA VAL A 328 -18.85 -45.83 -26.32
C VAL A 328 -19.93 -46.29 -25.35
N GLU A 329 -20.86 -45.41 -24.95
CA GLU A 329 -22.06 -45.80 -24.18
C GLU A 329 -22.96 -46.76 -24.99
N GLY A 330 -23.21 -46.47 -26.27
CA GLY A 330 -23.96 -47.35 -27.17
C GLY A 330 -23.25 -48.69 -27.46
N GLN A 331 -21.93 -48.70 -27.57
CA GLN A 331 -21.12 -49.90 -27.86
C GLN A 331 -20.89 -50.80 -26.63
N ALA A 332 -21.08 -50.29 -25.42
CA ALA A 332 -21.09 -51.13 -24.21
C ALA A 332 -22.21 -52.17 -24.26
N ALA A 333 -23.40 -51.79 -24.76
CA ALA A 333 -24.52 -52.69 -24.98
C ALA A 333 -24.27 -53.68 -26.14
N PHE A 334 -23.56 -53.24 -27.19
CA PHE A 334 -23.20 -54.09 -28.34
C PHE A 334 -22.35 -55.30 -27.92
N CYS A 335 -21.38 -55.12 -27.03
CA CYS A 335 -20.55 -56.22 -26.54
C CYS A 335 -21.36 -57.30 -25.82
N LEU A 336 -22.30 -56.89 -24.97
CA LEU A 336 -23.20 -57.78 -24.26
C LEU A 336 -24.14 -58.54 -25.21
N GLN A 337 -24.72 -57.85 -26.18
CA GLN A 337 -25.67 -58.45 -27.13
C GLN A 337 -24.99 -59.40 -28.12
N LEU A 338 -23.86 -59.00 -28.70
CA LEU A 338 -23.14 -59.83 -29.66
C LEU A 338 -22.43 -61.00 -28.97
N GLY A 339 -21.82 -60.79 -27.80
CA GLY A 339 -21.19 -61.85 -27.02
C GLY A 339 -22.16 -62.97 -26.66
N THR A 340 -23.33 -62.61 -26.10
CA THR A 340 -24.37 -63.60 -25.76
C THR A 340 -24.95 -64.31 -26.98
N PHE A 341 -25.03 -63.64 -28.13
CA PHE A 341 -25.42 -64.28 -29.39
C PHE A 341 -24.37 -65.29 -29.86
N LEU A 342 -23.09 -64.91 -29.86
CA LEU A 342 -21.98 -65.78 -30.28
C LEU A 342 -21.81 -66.99 -29.35
N GLU A 343 -21.96 -66.81 -28.04
CA GLU A 343 -21.97 -67.92 -27.07
C GLU A 343 -23.13 -68.91 -27.32
N ARG A 344 -24.34 -68.38 -27.62
CA ARG A 344 -25.47 -69.22 -28.01
C ARG A 344 -25.21 -69.95 -29.33
N LEU A 345 -24.63 -69.27 -30.32
CA LEU A 345 -24.29 -69.88 -31.60
C LEU A 345 -23.25 -71.01 -31.42
N GLU A 346 -22.21 -70.77 -30.64
CA GLU A 346 -21.19 -71.77 -30.29
C GLU A 346 -21.83 -72.98 -29.58
N SER A 347 -22.66 -72.75 -28.55
CA SER A 347 -23.33 -73.82 -27.81
C SER A 347 -24.28 -74.67 -28.68
N THR A 348 -24.84 -74.07 -29.73
CA THR A 348 -25.76 -74.75 -30.68
C THR A 348 -24.99 -75.51 -31.76
N LEU A 349 -23.86 -74.97 -32.22
CA LEU A 349 -23.06 -75.54 -33.30
C LEU A 349 -22.13 -76.66 -32.79
N THR A 350 -21.60 -76.55 -31.57
CA THR A 350 -20.69 -77.54 -30.96
C THR A 350 -21.22 -78.98 -31.01
N PRO A 351 -22.42 -79.31 -30.49
CA PRO A 351 -22.93 -80.69 -30.53
C PRO A 351 -23.24 -81.20 -31.94
N ARG A 352 -23.52 -80.29 -32.90
CA ARG A 352 -23.77 -80.67 -34.31
C ARG A 352 -22.48 -80.97 -35.08
N CYS A 353 -21.39 -80.29 -34.74
CA CYS A 353 -20.07 -80.54 -35.30
C CYS A 353 -19.40 -81.78 -34.69
N GLU A 354 -19.72 -82.13 -33.44
CA GLU A 354 -19.19 -83.32 -32.75
C GLU A 354 -19.90 -84.63 -33.15
N GLY A 355 -21.15 -84.56 -33.61
CA GLY A 355 -21.99 -85.73 -33.89
C GLY A 355 -22.20 -86.12 -35.37
N ALA A 356 -21.72 -85.33 -36.35
CA ALA A 356 -22.09 -85.51 -37.76
C ALA A 356 -20.91 -85.90 -38.67
N SER A 357 -21.24 -86.69 -39.71
CA SER A 357 -20.35 -87.15 -40.79
C SER A 357 -19.75 -86.00 -41.62
N ALA A 358 -18.78 -86.33 -42.47
CA ALA A 358 -17.89 -85.47 -43.27
C ALA A 358 -18.50 -84.31 -44.10
N ASP A 359 -19.81 -84.07 -44.06
CA ASP A 359 -20.52 -83.02 -44.82
C ASP A 359 -20.75 -81.70 -44.05
N CYS A 360 -20.35 -81.57 -42.78
CA CYS A 360 -20.53 -80.33 -42.00
C CYS A 360 -19.33 -79.36 -42.06
N GLY A 361 -18.53 -79.36 -43.13
CA GLY A 361 -17.35 -78.48 -43.24
C GLY A 361 -17.67 -76.99 -43.04
N GLN A 362 -18.84 -76.55 -43.48
CA GLN A 362 -19.34 -75.18 -43.26
C GLN A 362 -19.70 -74.91 -41.79
N CYS A 363 -20.20 -75.92 -41.07
CA CYS A 363 -20.54 -75.81 -39.65
C CYS A 363 -19.29 -75.66 -38.79
N VAL A 364 -18.23 -76.40 -39.13
CA VAL A 364 -16.91 -76.34 -38.48
C VAL A 364 -16.27 -74.98 -38.73
N GLN A 365 -16.30 -74.49 -39.97
CA GLN A 365 -15.81 -73.14 -40.30
C GLN A 365 -16.55 -72.06 -39.52
N LEU A 366 -17.88 -72.12 -39.46
CA LEU A 366 -18.71 -71.16 -38.73
C LEU A 366 -18.44 -71.20 -37.22
N LEU A 367 -18.19 -72.40 -36.66
CA LEU A 367 -17.82 -72.58 -35.25
C LEU A 367 -16.44 -71.98 -34.95
N ASP A 368 -15.46 -72.19 -35.83
CA ASP A 368 -14.11 -71.63 -35.69
C ASP A 368 -14.13 -70.10 -35.85
N ASP A 369 -14.91 -69.56 -36.78
CA ASP A 369 -15.12 -68.13 -36.95
C ASP A 369 -15.80 -67.52 -35.71
N CYS A 370 -16.78 -68.20 -35.11
CA CYS A 370 -17.42 -67.79 -33.85
C CYS A 370 -16.45 -67.76 -32.68
N ARG A 371 -15.61 -68.79 -32.53
CA ARG A 371 -14.55 -68.83 -31.52
C ARG A 371 -13.51 -67.74 -31.75
N GLY A 372 -13.20 -67.43 -33.00
CA GLY A 372 -12.35 -66.30 -33.39
C GLY A 372 -12.96 -64.96 -32.95
N LEU A 373 -14.23 -64.73 -33.26
CA LEU A 373 -14.96 -63.53 -32.86
C LEU A 373 -15.08 -63.39 -31.34
N LEU A 374 -15.33 -64.49 -30.60
CA LEU A 374 -15.36 -64.48 -29.14
C LEU A 374 -14.01 -64.07 -28.51
N LYS A 375 -12.88 -64.43 -29.12
CA LYS A 375 -11.55 -63.97 -28.66
C LYS A 375 -11.35 -62.47 -28.89
N VAL A 376 -11.78 -61.95 -30.04
CA VAL A 376 -11.70 -60.52 -30.38
C VAL A 376 -12.62 -59.69 -29.49
N MET A 377 -13.81 -60.21 -29.20
CA MET A 377 -14.81 -59.66 -28.29
C MET A 377 -14.23 -59.33 -26.91
N VAL A 378 -13.43 -60.23 -26.31
CA VAL A 378 -12.78 -59.99 -25.01
C VAL A 378 -11.80 -58.82 -25.05
N VAL A 379 -11.08 -58.63 -26.17
CA VAL A 379 -10.15 -57.51 -26.34
C VAL A 379 -10.93 -56.20 -26.52
N TYR A 380 -11.99 -56.23 -27.32
CA TYR A 380 -12.86 -55.10 -27.58
C TYR A 380 -13.63 -54.65 -26.32
N GLU A 381 -14.07 -55.57 -25.48
CA GLU A 381 -14.71 -55.28 -24.19
C GLU A 381 -13.75 -54.59 -23.21
N LYS A 382 -12.46 -54.98 -23.21
CA LYS A 382 -11.43 -54.29 -22.42
C LYS A 382 -11.17 -52.87 -22.92
N LEU A 383 -11.18 -52.67 -24.24
CA LEU A 383 -10.98 -51.35 -24.86
C LEU A 383 -12.16 -50.42 -24.56
N SER A 384 -13.39 -50.89 -24.78
CA SER A 384 -14.61 -50.13 -24.48
C SER A 384 -14.71 -49.75 -23.00
N ARG A 385 -14.37 -50.66 -22.07
CA ARG A 385 -14.28 -50.31 -20.64
C ARG A 385 -13.25 -49.21 -20.35
N LYS A 386 -12.10 -49.22 -21.03
CA LYS A 386 -11.08 -48.16 -20.86
C LYS A 386 -11.58 -46.82 -21.41
N LEU A 387 -12.25 -46.83 -22.56
CA LEU A 387 -12.84 -45.64 -23.16
C LEU A 387 -13.97 -45.06 -22.31
N LEU A 388 -14.81 -45.92 -21.71
CA LEU A 388 -15.90 -45.48 -20.83
C LEU A 388 -15.35 -44.83 -19.55
N LYS A 389 -14.31 -45.42 -18.94
CA LYS A 389 -13.59 -44.79 -17.81
C LYS A 389 -12.96 -43.45 -18.18
N LEU A 390 -12.42 -43.33 -19.40
CA LEU A 390 -11.86 -42.07 -19.89
C LEU A 390 -12.96 -41.01 -20.03
N ALA A 391 -14.12 -41.36 -20.60
CA ALA A 391 -15.27 -40.47 -20.72
C ALA A 391 -15.79 -40.02 -19.34
N GLU A 392 -15.95 -40.93 -18.39
CA GLU A 392 -16.32 -40.60 -17.00
C GLU A 392 -15.34 -39.62 -16.36
N HIS A 393 -14.03 -39.87 -16.50
CA HIS A 393 -13.01 -38.95 -16.00
C HIS A 393 -13.08 -37.58 -16.68
N LEU A 394 -13.26 -37.52 -18.01
CA LEU A 394 -13.39 -36.25 -18.74
C LEU A 394 -14.60 -35.45 -18.25
N LYS A 395 -15.72 -36.10 -17.93
CA LYS A 395 -16.90 -35.46 -17.34
C LYS A 395 -16.60 -34.86 -15.96
N VAL A 396 -15.97 -35.63 -15.07
CA VAL A 396 -15.57 -35.14 -13.74
C VAL A 396 -14.56 -33.99 -13.85
N TYR A 397 -13.58 -34.08 -14.76
CA TYR A 397 -12.61 -33.00 -14.97
C TYR A 397 -13.25 -31.69 -15.44
N ARG A 398 -14.33 -31.75 -16.24
CA ARG A 398 -15.09 -30.53 -16.60
C ARG A 398 -15.70 -29.86 -15.37
N GLU A 399 -16.35 -30.64 -14.51
CA GLU A 399 -16.99 -30.13 -13.28
C GLU A 399 -15.95 -29.58 -12.28
N VAL A 400 -14.85 -30.30 -12.08
CA VAL A 400 -13.74 -29.85 -11.21
C VAL A 400 -13.12 -28.55 -11.74
N TYR A 401 -12.96 -28.44 -13.06
CA TYR A 401 -12.50 -27.19 -13.67
C TYR A 401 -13.49 -26.04 -13.43
N ASP A 402 -14.78 -26.26 -13.62
CA ASP A 402 -15.78 -25.19 -13.44
C ASP A 402 -15.80 -24.72 -11.98
N CYS A 403 -15.64 -25.64 -11.02
CA CYS A 403 -15.43 -25.34 -9.61
C CYS A 403 -14.12 -24.56 -9.37
N TYR A 404 -12.98 -25.00 -9.92
CA TYR A 404 -11.69 -24.32 -9.78
C TYR A 404 -11.71 -22.93 -10.39
N ARG A 405 -12.26 -22.77 -11.60
CA ARG A 405 -12.44 -21.48 -12.27
C ARG A 405 -13.27 -20.54 -11.40
N THR A 406 -14.39 -21.03 -10.89
CA THR A 406 -15.27 -20.25 -10.02
C THR A 406 -14.54 -19.85 -8.74
N ALA A 407 -13.82 -20.77 -8.10
CA ALA A 407 -13.03 -20.52 -6.90
C ALA A 407 -11.85 -19.57 -7.14
N ALA A 408 -11.10 -19.74 -8.22
CA ALA A 408 -9.95 -18.90 -8.58
C ALA A 408 -10.40 -17.48 -8.92
N LEU A 409 -11.46 -17.32 -9.70
CA LEU A 409 -12.06 -16.02 -9.98
C LEU A 409 -12.69 -15.41 -8.72
N LEU A 410 -13.28 -16.22 -7.83
CA LEU A 410 -13.74 -15.80 -6.51
C LEU A 410 -12.58 -15.33 -5.62
N HIS A 411 -11.42 -15.99 -5.67
CA HIS A 411 -10.24 -15.66 -4.85
C HIS A 411 -9.51 -14.41 -5.34
N VAL A 412 -9.49 -14.16 -6.66
CA VAL A 412 -9.13 -12.87 -7.26
C VAL A 412 -10.05 -11.76 -6.73
N THR A 413 -11.33 -12.06 -6.45
CA THR A 413 -12.24 -11.13 -5.75
C THR A 413 -12.13 -11.14 -4.21
N TYR A 414 -11.52 -12.15 -3.57
CA TYR A 414 -11.52 -12.33 -2.10
C TYR A 414 -10.27 -11.80 -1.40
N LEU A 415 -9.19 -11.47 -2.14
CA LEU A 415 -8.07 -10.69 -1.58
C LEU A 415 -8.38 -9.19 -1.51
N SER A 416 -9.59 -8.77 -1.85
CA SER A 416 -10.00 -7.37 -1.93
C SER A 416 -11.33 -7.17 -1.19
N SER A 417 -11.26 -7.12 0.15
CA SER A 417 -12.43 -6.90 1.02
C SER A 417 -12.83 -5.43 1.18
N SER A 418 -12.47 -4.54 0.25
CA SER A 418 -13.05 -3.19 0.20
C SER A 418 -14.01 -3.07 -1.00
N HIS A 419 -15.26 -2.79 -0.68
CA HIS A 419 -16.36 -2.58 -1.63
C HIS A 419 -16.01 -1.50 -2.70
N ASP A 420 -15.16 -0.53 -2.33
CA ASP A 420 -14.72 0.56 -3.21
C ASP A 420 -13.73 0.09 -4.30
N LEU A 421 -12.92 -0.93 -4.04
CA LEU A 421 -11.99 -1.47 -5.04
C LEU A 421 -12.65 -2.47 -6.00
N LEU A 422 -13.76 -3.13 -5.61
CA LEU A 422 -14.54 -3.97 -6.52
C LEU A 422 -15.19 -3.12 -7.63
N ALA A 423 -15.66 -1.92 -7.27
CA ALA A 423 -16.17 -0.94 -8.22
C ALA A 423 -15.04 -0.48 -9.17
N GLU A 424 -13.86 -0.22 -8.64
CA GLU A 424 -12.68 0.22 -9.40
C GLU A 424 -12.13 -0.87 -10.33
N ALA A 425 -12.05 -2.12 -9.88
CA ALA A 425 -11.65 -3.27 -10.71
C ALA A 425 -12.67 -3.53 -11.83
N THR A 426 -13.96 -3.39 -11.53
CA THR A 426 -15.03 -3.49 -12.54
C THR A 426 -14.92 -2.36 -13.57
N ARG A 427 -14.61 -1.14 -13.12
CA ARG A 427 -14.33 0.02 -13.98
C ARG A 427 -13.13 -0.25 -14.88
N ARG A 428 -11.98 -0.63 -14.33
CA ARG A 428 -10.74 -0.94 -15.10
C ARG A 428 -10.93 -2.06 -16.11
N LYS A 429 -11.69 -3.11 -15.75
CA LYS A 429 -12.05 -4.20 -16.67
C LYS A 429 -12.92 -3.71 -17.83
N SER A 430 -13.85 -2.79 -17.58
CA SER A 430 -14.68 -2.18 -18.62
C SER A 430 -13.87 -1.27 -19.55
N GLU A 431 -12.94 -0.48 -18.99
CA GLU A 431 -12.03 0.39 -19.75
C GLU A 431 -11.07 -0.43 -20.62
N TYR A 432 -10.51 -1.51 -20.09
CA TYR A 432 -9.65 -2.42 -20.86
C TYR A 432 -10.42 -3.04 -22.03
N ARG A 433 -11.64 -3.54 -21.82
CA ARG A 433 -12.48 -4.06 -22.91
C ARG A 433 -12.76 -3.02 -23.98
N ALA A 434 -13.13 -1.80 -23.58
CA ALA A 434 -13.38 -0.71 -24.52
C ALA A 434 -12.13 -0.39 -25.35
N CYS A 435 -10.95 -0.39 -24.74
CA CYS A 435 -9.68 -0.15 -25.42
C CYS A 435 -9.31 -1.29 -26.40
N VAL A 436 -9.57 -2.54 -26.02
CA VAL A 436 -9.38 -3.71 -26.91
C VAL A 436 -10.36 -3.67 -28.09
N ASP A 437 -11.62 -3.33 -27.86
CA ASP A 437 -12.63 -3.20 -28.91
C ASP A 437 -12.28 -2.05 -29.87
N GLU A 438 -11.77 -0.94 -29.35
CA GLU A 438 -11.27 0.18 -30.15
C GLU A 438 -10.07 -0.24 -31.00
N LEU A 439 -9.09 -0.94 -30.41
CA LEU A 439 -7.91 -1.44 -31.13
C LEU A 439 -8.28 -2.47 -32.18
N GLN A 440 -9.23 -3.36 -31.89
CA GLN A 440 -9.73 -4.34 -32.85
C GLN A 440 -10.48 -3.65 -33.99
N THR A 441 -11.29 -2.64 -33.69
CA THR A 441 -11.97 -1.81 -34.69
C THR A 441 -10.97 -1.02 -35.54
N TRP A 442 -9.93 -0.46 -34.92
CA TRP A 442 -8.83 0.22 -35.60
C TRP A 442 -8.06 -0.74 -36.51
N ALA A 443 -7.73 -1.94 -36.03
CA ALA A 443 -7.04 -2.97 -36.80
C ALA A 443 -7.89 -3.42 -38.01
N VAL A 444 -9.18 -3.66 -37.82
CA VAL A 444 -10.11 -4.00 -38.91
C VAL A 444 -10.24 -2.83 -39.91
N LYS A 445 -10.31 -1.59 -39.44
CA LYS A 445 -10.37 -0.39 -40.28
C LYS A 445 -9.07 -0.18 -41.06
N LYS A 446 -7.91 -0.49 -40.46
CA LYS A 446 -6.60 -0.40 -41.12
C LYS A 446 -6.36 -1.52 -42.12
N VAL A 447 -6.76 -2.75 -41.80
CA VAL A 447 -6.74 -3.90 -42.72
C VAL A 447 -7.62 -3.65 -43.96
N ARG A 448 -8.68 -2.83 -43.83
CA ARG A 448 -9.53 -2.42 -44.96
C ARG A 448 -8.97 -1.26 -45.80
N CYS A 449 -8.04 -0.46 -45.27
CA CYS A 449 -7.59 0.78 -45.92
C CYS A 449 -6.18 0.70 -46.52
N ASP A 450 -5.31 -0.22 -46.08
CA ASP A 450 -3.96 -0.37 -46.63
C ASP A 450 -3.62 -1.86 -46.80
N PRO A 451 -3.26 -2.35 -48.02
CA PRO A 451 -2.78 -3.73 -48.17
C PRO A 451 -1.49 -3.94 -47.38
N TRP A 452 -1.38 -5.06 -46.67
CA TRP A 452 -0.25 -5.45 -45.81
C TRP A 452 1.14 -5.24 -46.47
N CYS A 453 1.21 -5.37 -47.80
CA CYS A 453 2.39 -5.08 -48.60
C CYS A 453 2.89 -3.63 -48.48
N SER A 454 2.00 -2.64 -48.38
CA SER A 454 2.34 -1.22 -48.25
C SER A 454 2.92 -0.89 -46.86
N ILE A 455 2.47 -1.60 -45.82
CA ILE A 455 3.05 -1.47 -44.46
C ILE A 455 4.46 -2.04 -44.44
N LEU A 456 4.68 -3.21 -45.06
CA LEU A 456 6.00 -3.82 -45.17
C LEU A 456 6.96 -3.02 -46.06
N GLU A 457 6.47 -2.31 -47.07
CA GLU A 457 7.28 -1.36 -47.86
C GLU A 457 7.65 -0.13 -47.04
N LYS A 458 6.71 0.47 -46.30
CA LYS A 458 7.02 1.62 -45.42
C LYS A 458 7.99 1.26 -44.29
N VAL A 459 7.87 0.07 -43.71
CA VAL A 459 8.81 -0.44 -42.69
C VAL A 459 10.20 -0.67 -43.31
N ARG A 460 10.26 -1.11 -44.57
CA ARG A 460 11.52 -1.25 -45.32
C ARG A 460 12.16 0.09 -45.63
N ASP A 461 11.38 1.08 -46.06
CA ASP A 461 11.86 2.44 -46.33
C ASP A 461 12.40 3.12 -45.06
N ILE A 462 11.72 2.93 -43.92
CA ILE A 462 12.19 3.44 -42.62
C ILE A 462 13.48 2.74 -42.18
N LYS A 463 13.59 1.43 -42.42
CA LYS A 463 14.80 0.67 -42.12
C LYS A 463 15.98 1.14 -42.99
N ASP A 464 15.76 1.34 -44.28
CA ASP A 464 16.79 1.84 -45.21
C ASP A 464 17.21 3.29 -44.88
N LEU A 465 16.29 4.11 -44.38
CA LEU A 465 16.59 5.46 -43.87
C LEU A 465 17.45 5.40 -42.61
N LEU A 466 17.11 4.54 -41.64
CA LEU A 466 17.87 4.36 -40.41
C LEU A 466 19.27 3.78 -40.66
N GLU A 467 19.41 2.86 -41.61
CA GLU A 467 20.72 2.31 -42.00
C GLU A 467 21.60 3.35 -42.69
N LYS A 468 21.03 4.22 -43.53
CA LYS A 468 21.74 5.36 -44.12
C LYS A 468 22.17 6.38 -43.07
N ASP A 469 21.30 6.68 -42.10
CA ASP A 469 21.62 7.63 -41.02
C ASP A 469 22.71 7.09 -40.09
N GLN A 470 22.72 5.78 -39.82
CA GLN A 470 23.82 5.12 -39.09
C GLN A 470 25.14 5.10 -39.88
N GLN A 471 25.10 4.99 -41.20
CA GLN A 471 26.31 5.06 -42.04
C GLN A 471 26.87 6.50 -42.11
N LEU A 472 26.00 7.51 -42.19
CA LEU A 472 26.37 8.92 -42.11
C LEU A 472 26.94 9.28 -40.73
N GLY A 473 26.39 8.72 -39.65
CA GLY A 473 26.92 8.87 -38.30
C GLY A 473 28.32 8.28 -38.12
N LYS A 474 28.64 7.16 -38.80
CA LYS A 474 29.97 6.55 -38.78
C LYS A 474 31.01 7.34 -39.58
N LEU A 475 30.64 7.86 -40.75
CA LEU A 475 31.51 8.71 -41.57
C LEU A 475 31.83 10.05 -40.91
N ASN A 476 30.90 10.63 -40.15
CA ASN A 476 31.14 11.87 -39.41
C ASN A 476 31.97 11.65 -38.13
N GLY A 477 32.05 10.42 -37.61
CA GLY A 477 32.91 10.05 -36.48
C GLY A 477 34.40 9.90 -36.84
N GLU A 478 34.72 9.53 -38.08
CA GLU A 478 36.10 9.31 -38.55
C GLU A 478 36.81 10.60 -39.02
N HIS A 479 36.10 11.73 -39.13
CA HIS A 479 36.70 13.05 -39.41
C HIS A 479 36.87 13.96 -38.18
N SER A 480 36.54 13.45 -36.99
CA SER A 480 36.72 14.17 -35.71
C SER A 480 37.73 13.49 -34.77
N SER A 481 38.68 12.71 -35.30
CA SER A 481 39.82 12.14 -34.57
C SER A 481 41.14 12.73 -35.07
#